data_AF-A0AAU5KUU1-F1
#
_entry.id   AF-A0AAU5KUU1-F1
#
_cell.length_a   1.000
_cell.length_b   1.000
_cell.length_c   1.000
_cell.angle_alpha   90.00
_cell.angle_beta   90.00
_cell.angle_gamma   90.00
#
_symmetry.space_group_name_H-M   'P 1'
#
loop_
_entity.id
_entity.type
_entity.pdbx_description
1 polymer ?
#
loop_
_entity_poly.entity_id
_entity_poly.type
_entity_poly.pdbx_seq_one_letter_code
_entity_poly.pdbx_strand_id
1 'polypeptide(L)'
;MSVGELAGLLVAVFWAVLVTLLAVVLVHLSRVLKEAAVLVSAVTEQAVPLLTEAGAAVRSANEQLERVDEITANVQDAAANAQALSSTVAATLGGPLVKVAAFSYGVRKAVAKQNGTVTLPTQPSEREELARLIRAEVRAATTAKSGLLARVRRAVRG
;
A
#
# COMPACT_ATOMS: atom_id res chain seq x y z
N MET A 1 14.51 -53.50 -83.25
CA MET A 1 14.45 -52.72 -81.98
C MET A 1 15.00 -53.64 -80.89
N SER A 2 16.12 -53.29 -80.27
CA SER A 2 16.71 -54.13 -79.21
C SER A 2 15.98 -53.91 -77.89
N VAL A 3 15.92 -54.92 -77.01
CA VAL A 3 15.25 -54.82 -75.70
C VAL A 3 15.81 -53.67 -74.84
N GLY A 4 17.11 -53.38 -74.98
CA GLY A 4 17.77 -52.26 -74.28
C GLY A 4 17.29 -50.88 -74.72
N GLU A 5 16.87 -50.74 -75.97
CA GLU A 5 16.40 -49.46 -76.54
C GLU A 5 15.00 -49.10 -76.01
N LEU A 6 14.11 -50.09 -75.91
CA LEU A 6 12.79 -49.95 -75.26
C LEU A 6 12.92 -49.65 -73.76
N ALA A 7 13.85 -50.31 -73.08
CA ALA A 7 14.12 -50.07 -71.67
C ALA A 7 14.64 -48.63 -71.43
N GLY A 8 15.56 -48.16 -72.27
CA GLY A 8 16.08 -46.79 -72.20
C GLY A 8 15.00 -45.72 -72.40
N LEU A 9 14.09 -45.93 -73.36
CA LEU A 9 12.98 -45.00 -73.61
C LEU A 9 12.02 -44.92 -72.43
N LEU A 10 11.66 -46.08 -71.83
CA LEU A 10 10.81 -46.11 -70.63
C LEU A 10 11.44 -45.34 -69.47
N VAL A 11 12.74 -45.57 -69.22
CA VAL A 11 13.48 -44.87 -68.16
C VAL A 11 13.53 -43.37 -68.42
N ALA A 12 13.79 -42.95 -69.67
CA ALA A 12 13.84 -41.54 -70.03
C ALA A 12 12.49 -40.85 -69.81
N VAL A 13 11.38 -41.49 -70.20
CA VAL A 13 10.03 -40.95 -69.98
C VAL A 13 9.72 -40.86 -68.48
N PHE A 14 10.02 -41.91 -67.71
CA PHE A 14 9.82 -41.89 -66.26
C PHE A 14 10.62 -40.77 -65.59
N TRP A 15 11.88 -40.60 -65.96
CA TRP A 15 12.73 -39.54 -65.43
C TRP A 15 12.23 -38.15 -65.81
N ALA A 16 11.78 -37.96 -67.04
CA ALA A 16 11.20 -36.69 -67.49
C ALA A 16 9.95 -36.31 -66.67
N VAL A 17 9.08 -37.29 -66.38
CA VAL A 17 7.92 -37.09 -65.51
C VAL A 17 8.35 -36.72 -64.09
N LEU A 18 9.33 -37.43 -63.53
CA LEU A 18 9.85 -37.15 -62.17
C LEU A 18 10.41 -35.73 -62.06
N VAL A 19 11.25 -35.33 -63.02
CA VAL A 19 11.84 -33.99 -63.05
C VAL A 19 10.77 -32.91 -63.20
N THR A 20 9.76 -33.15 -64.04
CA THR A 20 8.64 -32.21 -64.21
C THR A 20 7.84 -32.06 -62.90
N LEU A 21 7.54 -33.17 -62.21
CA LEU A 21 6.88 -33.13 -60.91
C LEU A 21 7.71 -32.36 -59.89
N LEU A 22 9.03 -32.64 -59.82
CA LEU A 22 9.93 -31.94 -58.92
C LEU A 22 9.98 -30.44 -59.21
N ALA A 23 10.02 -30.04 -60.49
CA ALA A 23 9.98 -28.64 -60.88
C ALA A 23 8.69 -27.95 -60.40
N VAL A 24 7.53 -28.60 -60.55
CA VAL A 24 6.26 -28.08 -60.03
C VAL A 24 6.29 -27.91 -58.52
N VAL A 25 6.83 -28.88 -57.77
CA VAL A 25 6.97 -28.80 -56.31
C VAL A 25 7.88 -27.64 -55.90
N LEU A 26 9.03 -27.48 -56.57
CA LEU A 26 9.97 -26.38 -56.29
C LEU A 26 9.36 -25.01 -56.58
N VAL A 27 8.57 -24.89 -57.65
CA VAL A 27 7.83 -23.65 -57.96
C VAL A 27 6.80 -23.35 -56.88
N HIS A 28 6.06 -24.35 -56.42
CA HIS A 28 5.10 -24.18 -55.32
C HIS A 28 5.80 -23.74 -54.03
N LEU A 29 6.89 -24.40 -53.65
CA LEU A 29 7.65 -24.05 -52.45
C LEU A 29 8.20 -22.62 -52.54
N SER A 30 8.72 -22.23 -53.71
CA SER A 30 9.20 -20.87 -53.94
C SER A 30 8.10 -19.82 -53.77
N ARG A 31 6.85 -20.15 -54.12
CA ARG A 31 5.70 -19.25 -53.90
C ARG A 31 5.37 -19.14 -52.42
N VAL A 32 5.30 -20.26 -51.71
CA VAL A 32 5.04 -20.29 -50.25
C VAL A 32 6.10 -19.50 -49.49
N LEU A 33 7.39 -19.67 -49.83
CA LEU A 33 8.48 -18.93 -49.19
C LEU A 33 8.39 -17.42 -49.46
N LYS A 34 7.95 -17.02 -50.66
CA LYS A 34 7.71 -15.60 -50.97
C LYS A 34 6.56 -15.03 -50.14
N GLU A 35 5.45 -15.75 -50.02
CA GLU A 35 4.32 -15.33 -49.18
C GLU A 35 4.74 -15.24 -47.71
N ALA A 36 5.47 -16.23 -47.20
CA ALA A 36 6.03 -16.18 -45.85
C ALA A 36 6.98 -14.99 -45.67
N ALA A 37 7.84 -14.69 -46.64
CA ALA A 37 8.73 -13.52 -46.58
C ALA A 37 7.95 -12.21 -46.54
N VAL A 38 6.88 -12.07 -47.33
CA VAL A 38 5.99 -10.90 -47.30
C VAL A 38 5.30 -10.78 -45.94
N LEU A 39 4.79 -11.88 -45.38
CA LEU A 39 4.17 -11.89 -44.05
C LEU A 39 5.15 -11.47 -42.96
N VAL A 40 6.37 -12.01 -42.97
CA VAL A 40 7.43 -11.66 -42.01
C VAL A 40 7.79 -10.17 -42.13
N SER A 41 7.90 -9.66 -43.36
CA SER A 41 8.14 -8.24 -43.60
C SER A 41 7.01 -7.38 -43.02
N ALA A 42 5.75 -7.72 -43.33
CA ALA A 42 4.58 -6.99 -42.85
C ALA A 42 4.46 -7.02 -41.31
N VAL A 43 4.73 -8.17 -40.68
CA VAL A 43 4.75 -8.30 -39.22
C VAL A 43 5.86 -7.46 -38.62
N THR A 44 7.04 -7.45 -39.23
CA THR A 44 8.20 -6.68 -38.72
C THR A 44 7.95 -5.17 -38.84
N GLU A 45 7.40 -4.72 -39.97
CA GLU A 45 7.00 -3.32 -40.20
C GLU A 45 5.99 -2.82 -39.16
N GLN A 46 5.13 -3.70 -38.64
CA GLN A 46 4.16 -3.35 -37.60
C GLN A 46 4.72 -3.53 -36.18
N ALA A 47 5.46 -4.60 -35.93
CA ALA A 47 5.95 -4.95 -34.60
C ALA A 47 7.03 -3.99 -34.09
N VAL A 48 7.96 -3.55 -34.96
CA VAL A 48 9.06 -2.66 -34.55
C VAL A 48 8.55 -1.31 -34.01
N PRO A 49 7.60 -0.61 -34.69
CA PRO A 49 6.97 0.59 -34.14
C PRO A 49 6.25 0.34 -32.82
N LEU A 50 5.44 -0.72 -32.72
CA LEU A 50 4.71 -1.04 -31.48
C LEU A 50 5.65 -1.31 -30.30
N LEU A 51 6.77 -2.00 -30.52
CA LEU A 51 7.79 -2.20 -29.49
C LEU A 51 8.48 -0.90 -29.10
N THR A 52 8.68 0.00 -30.05
CA THR A 52 9.25 1.33 -29.79
C THR A 52 8.31 2.19 -28.95
N GLU A 53 7.01 2.20 -29.29
CA GLU A 53 5.96 2.88 -28.54
C GLU A 53 5.80 2.29 -27.13
N ALA A 54 5.78 0.96 -27.00
CA ALA A 54 5.75 0.30 -25.71
C ALA A 54 6.98 0.68 -24.87
N GLY A 55 8.16 0.73 -25.46
CA GLY A 55 9.37 1.21 -24.81
C GLY A 55 9.27 2.67 -24.36
N ALA A 56 8.64 3.53 -25.15
CA ALA A 56 8.38 4.93 -24.79
C ALA A 56 7.37 5.04 -23.63
N ALA A 57 6.30 4.24 -23.65
CA ALA A 57 5.33 4.17 -22.57
C ALA A 57 5.96 3.70 -21.25
N VAL A 58 6.82 2.67 -21.31
CA VAL A 58 7.57 2.18 -20.13
C VAL A 58 8.52 3.26 -19.59
N ARG A 59 9.26 3.97 -20.46
CA ARG A 59 10.10 5.10 -20.01
C ARG A 59 9.27 6.20 -19.35
N SER A 60 8.14 6.59 -19.94
CA SER A 60 7.23 7.57 -19.33
C SER A 60 6.64 7.10 -18.01
N ALA A 61 6.30 5.82 -17.89
CA ALA A 61 5.84 5.24 -16.64
C ALA A 61 6.93 5.29 -15.56
N ASN A 62 8.19 4.99 -15.90
CA ASN A 62 9.30 5.12 -14.96
C ASN A 62 9.51 6.57 -14.50
N GLU A 63 9.48 7.55 -15.40
CA GLU A 63 9.55 8.97 -15.01
C GLU A 63 8.40 9.38 -14.08
N GLN A 64 7.21 8.83 -14.29
CA GLN A 64 6.06 9.07 -13.41
C GLN A 64 6.26 8.42 -12.04
N LEU A 65 6.85 7.23 -11.98
CA LEU A 65 7.18 6.57 -10.71
C LEU A 65 8.24 7.37 -9.93
N GLU A 66 9.28 7.88 -10.59
CA GLU A 66 10.28 8.76 -9.95
C GLU A 66 9.62 10.00 -9.33
N ARG A 67 8.68 10.65 -10.04
CA ARG A 67 7.92 11.77 -9.49
C ARG A 67 7.04 11.37 -8.30
N VAL A 68 6.44 10.18 -8.33
CA VAL A 68 5.64 9.66 -7.22
C VAL A 68 6.53 9.39 -5.99
N ASP A 69 7.75 8.90 -6.20
CA ASP A 69 8.73 8.72 -5.12
C ASP A 69 9.13 10.06 -4.50
N GLU A 70 9.38 11.10 -5.30
CA GLU A 70 9.63 12.46 -4.80
C GLU A 70 8.44 13.02 -4.02
N ILE A 71 7.21 12.87 -4.53
CA ILE A 71 6.00 13.28 -3.80
C ILE A 71 5.89 12.52 -2.48
N THR A 72 6.18 11.22 -2.48
CA THR A 72 6.15 10.40 -1.26
C THR A 72 7.18 10.89 -0.25
N ALA A 73 8.40 11.22 -0.67
CA ALA A 73 9.41 11.82 0.19
C ALA A 73 8.94 13.18 0.77
N ASN A 74 8.39 14.05 -0.08
CA ASN A 74 7.84 15.34 0.37
C ASN A 74 6.69 15.17 1.37
N VAL A 75 5.84 14.15 1.19
CA VAL A 75 4.76 13.81 2.12
C VAL A 75 5.32 13.29 3.45
N GLN A 76 6.36 12.46 3.42
CA GLN A 76 7.05 11.99 4.63
C GLN A 76 7.63 13.17 5.41
N ASP A 77 8.29 14.11 4.72
CA ASP A 77 8.83 15.33 5.33
C ASP A 77 7.73 16.22 5.91
N ALA A 78 6.64 16.43 5.17
CA ALA A 78 5.49 17.18 5.66
C ALA A 78 4.86 16.53 6.90
N ALA A 79 4.74 15.21 6.92
CA ALA A 79 4.24 14.47 8.08
C ALA A 79 5.19 14.59 9.29
N ALA A 80 6.51 14.49 9.08
CA ALA A 80 7.51 14.67 10.13
C ALA A 80 7.48 16.09 10.70
N ASN A 81 7.38 17.11 9.84
CA ASN A 81 7.24 18.50 10.24
C ASN A 81 5.95 18.74 11.03
N ALA A 82 4.83 18.17 10.59
CA ALA A 82 3.56 18.24 11.32
C ALA A 82 3.67 17.58 12.70
N GLN A 83 4.36 16.43 12.80
CA GLN A 83 4.60 15.76 14.08
C GLN A 83 5.48 16.60 15.00
N ALA A 84 6.53 17.23 14.47
CA ALA A 84 7.38 18.14 15.23
C ALA A 84 6.59 19.36 15.73
N LEU A 85 5.81 20.00 14.87
CA LEU A 85 4.93 21.11 15.25
C LEU A 85 3.92 20.70 16.31
N SER A 86 3.26 19.55 16.14
CA SER A 86 2.31 19.02 17.13
C SER A 86 2.98 18.75 18.47
N SER A 87 4.20 18.19 18.46
CA SER A 87 5.00 17.94 19.66
C SER A 87 5.39 19.25 20.35
N THR A 88 5.85 20.25 19.59
CA THR A 88 6.19 21.57 20.12
C THR A 88 4.96 22.25 20.72
N VAL A 89 3.83 22.27 20.01
CA VAL A 89 2.57 22.83 20.53
C VAL A 89 2.14 22.12 21.82
N ALA A 90 2.20 20.79 21.85
CA ALA A 90 1.90 20.01 23.04
C ALA A 90 2.88 20.32 24.20
N ALA A 91 4.17 20.47 23.92
CA ALA A 91 5.19 20.80 24.92
C ALA A 91 5.07 22.24 25.44
N THR A 92 4.79 23.21 24.58
CA THR A 92 4.69 24.63 24.91
C THR A 92 3.36 24.96 25.58
N LEU A 93 2.26 24.33 25.17
CA LEU A 93 0.92 24.65 25.68
C LEU A 93 0.35 23.60 26.65
N GLY A 94 0.77 22.34 26.58
CA GLY A 94 0.14 21.25 27.37
C GLY A 94 0.29 21.42 28.88
N GLY A 95 1.52 21.62 29.36
CA GLY A 95 1.79 21.85 30.78
C GLY A 95 1.20 23.16 31.33
N PRO A 96 1.44 24.31 30.66
CA PRO A 96 0.88 25.59 31.09
C PRO A 96 -0.65 25.66 31.06
N LEU A 97 -1.33 25.12 30.03
CA LEU A 97 -2.80 25.16 29.96
C LEU A 97 -3.45 24.38 31.10
N VAL A 98 -2.91 23.22 31.47
CA VAL A 98 -3.38 22.45 32.64
C VAL A 98 -3.20 23.26 33.93
N LYS A 99 -2.07 23.95 34.08
CA LYS A 99 -1.83 24.84 35.23
C LYS A 99 -2.80 26.01 35.26
N VAL A 100 -3.09 26.64 34.11
CA VAL A 100 -4.07 27.73 33.99
C VAL A 100 -5.46 27.23 34.39
N ALA A 101 -5.91 26.09 33.86
CA ALA A 101 -7.21 25.50 34.19
C ALA A 101 -7.34 25.17 35.68
N ALA A 102 -6.30 24.56 36.28
CA ALA A 102 -6.26 24.24 37.70
C ALA A 102 -6.29 25.50 38.58
N PHE A 103 -5.56 26.55 38.19
CA PHE A 103 -5.59 27.85 38.86
C PHE A 103 -6.97 28.49 38.79
N SER A 104 -7.58 28.59 37.61
CA SER A 104 -8.93 29.15 37.44
C SER A 104 -9.98 28.40 38.25
N TYR A 105 -9.94 27.06 38.27
CA TYR A 105 -10.85 26.26 39.09
C TYR A 105 -10.61 26.47 40.59
N GLY A 106 -9.34 26.52 41.03
CA GLY A 106 -8.97 26.83 42.40
C GLY A 106 -9.49 28.20 42.86
N VAL A 107 -9.30 29.23 42.02
CA VAL A 107 -9.82 30.59 42.26
C VAL A 107 -11.34 30.57 42.35
N ARG A 108 -12.04 29.96 41.38
CA ARG A 108 -13.51 29.85 41.42
C ARG A 108 -13.98 29.13 42.68
N LYS A 109 -13.32 28.06 43.09
CA LYS A 109 -13.67 27.28 44.29
C LYS A 109 -13.42 28.06 45.58
N ALA A 110 -12.35 28.84 45.66
CA ALA A 110 -12.09 29.73 46.79
C ALA A 110 -13.15 30.83 46.90
N VAL A 111 -13.49 31.48 45.78
CA VAL A 111 -14.57 32.48 45.72
C VAL A 111 -15.93 31.87 46.07
N ALA A 112 -16.24 30.68 45.56
CA ALA A 112 -17.47 29.96 45.90
C ALA A 112 -17.52 29.54 47.37
N LYS A 113 -16.37 29.24 48.00
CA LYS A 113 -16.28 28.97 49.44
C LYS A 113 -16.40 30.24 50.29
N GLN A 114 -16.02 31.40 49.74
CA GLN A 114 -16.13 32.69 50.41
C GLN A 114 -17.55 33.26 50.30
N ASN A 115 -18.25 33.00 49.19
CA ASN A 115 -19.62 33.45 48.94
C ASN A 115 -20.68 32.40 49.32
N GLY A 116 -20.30 31.13 49.42
CA GLY A 116 -21.15 30.02 49.84
C GLY A 116 -20.71 29.54 51.21
N THR A 117 -21.62 29.61 52.17
CA THR A 117 -21.58 28.87 53.43
C THR A 117 -21.28 27.39 53.16
N VAL A 118 -20.00 27.01 53.13
CA VAL A 118 -19.62 25.60 53.25
C VAL A 118 -19.91 25.26 54.71
N THR A 119 -21.12 24.79 54.96
CA THR A 119 -21.55 24.16 56.21
C THR A 119 -20.72 22.91 56.40
N LEU A 120 -19.52 23.08 56.96
CA LEU A 120 -18.78 21.96 57.53
C LEU A 120 -19.64 21.42 58.68
N PRO A 121 -19.96 20.11 58.70
CA PRO A 121 -20.72 19.52 59.78
C PRO A 121 -19.98 19.83 61.10
N THR A 122 -20.64 20.62 61.94
CA THR A 122 -20.08 21.15 63.18
C THR A 122 -20.28 20.14 64.33
N GLN A 123 -21.07 19.08 64.09
CA GLN A 123 -21.30 18.01 65.06
C GLN A 123 -20.29 16.86 64.90
N PRO A 124 -19.66 16.38 66.00
CA PRO A 124 -18.66 15.31 65.96
C PRO A 124 -19.21 13.96 65.48
N SER A 125 -20.51 13.68 65.69
CA SER A 125 -21.19 12.45 65.22
C SER A 125 -21.31 12.40 63.69
N GLU A 126 -21.68 13.51 63.04
CA GLU A 126 -21.80 13.59 61.59
C GLU A 126 -20.44 13.48 60.88
N ARG A 127 -19.35 13.92 61.54
CA ARG A 127 -17.99 13.77 61.01
C ARG A 127 -17.54 12.32 60.96
N GLU A 128 -17.93 11.50 61.94
CA GLU A 128 -17.62 10.07 61.92
C GLU A 128 -18.38 9.35 60.82
N GLU A 129 -19.65 9.71 60.61
CA GLU A 129 -20.48 9.10 59.57
C GLU A 129 -20.02 9.51 58.17
N LEU A 130 -19.73 10.79 57.96
CA LEU A 130 -19.15 11.28 56.70
C LEU A 130 -17.77 10.66 56.44
N ALA A 131 -16.94 10.49 57.49
CA ALA A 131 -15.64 9.85 57.36
C ALA A 131 -15.74 8.33 57.12
N ARG A 132 -16.80 7.66 57.57
CA ARG A 132 -17.11 6.26 57.20
C ARG A 132 -17.55 6.16 55.74
N LEU A 133 -18.43 7.06 55.29
CA LEU A 133 -18.89 7.12 53.90
C LEU A 133 -17.74 7.39 52.93
N ILE A 134 -16.89 8.38 53.23
CA ILE A 134 -15.72 8.69 52.40
C ILE A 134 -14.73 7.51 52.39
N ARG A 135 -14.48 6.85 53.53
CA ARG A 135 -13.61 5.66 53.55
C ARG A 135 -14.20 4.48 52.79
N ALA A 136 -15.51 4.26 52.86
CA ALA A 136 -16.19 3.22 52.10
C ALA A 136 -16.06 3.47 50.60
N GLU A 137 -16.27 4.72 50.18
CA GLU A 137 -16.15 5.14 48.77
C GLU A 137 -14.71 5.03 48.26
N VAL A 138 -13.72 5.50 49.04
CA VAL A 138 -12.30 5.38 48.69
C VAL A 138 -11.87 3.91 48.60
N ARG A 139 -12.40 3.04 49.46
CA ARG A 139 -12.12 1.60 49.42
C ARG A 139 -12.76 0.93 48.20
N ALA A 140 -13.97 1.32 47.82
CA ALA A 140 -14.64 0.84 46.61
C ALA A 140 -13.91 1.29 45.33
N ALA A 141 -13.46 2.54 45.29
CA ALA A 141 -12.70 3.09 44.16
C ALA A 141 -11.30 2.44 44.01
N THR A 142 -10.67 2.03 45.11
CA THR A 142 -9.33 1.39 45.09
C THR A 142 -9.38 -0.09 44.67
N THR A 143 -10.43 -0.85 45.01
CA THR A 143 -10.62 -2.22 44.49
C THR A 143 -10.89 -2.25 42.98
N ALA A 144 -11.64 -1.28 42.46
CA ALA A 144 -11.91 -1.17 41.01
C ALA A 144 -10.62 -0.94 40.19
N LYS A 145 -9.68 -0.13 40.71
CA LYS A 145 -8.41 0.18 40.04
C LYS A 145 -7.42 -1.00 40.05
N SER A 146 -7.42 -1.82 41.10
CA SER A 146 -6.61 -3.04 41.22
C SER A 146 -6.98 -4.11 40.17
N GLY A 147 -8.28 -4.31 39.93
CA GLY A 147 -8.77 -5.27 38.94
C GLY A 147 -8.42 -4.88 37.50
N LEU A 148 -8.40 -3.58 37.20
CA LEU A 148 -7.99 -3.08 35.89
C LEU A 148 -6.50 -3.34 35.63
N LEU A 149 -5.64 -3.10 36.62
CA LEU A 149 -4.20 -3.38 36.53
C LEU A 149 -3.90 -4.87 36.35
N ALA A 150 -4.65 -5.74 37.02
CA ALA A 150 -4.50 -7.19 36.85
C ALA A 150 -4.92 -7.68 35.45
N ARG A 151 -5.95 -7.06 34.85
CA ARG A 151 -6.41 -7.38 33.49
C ARG A 151 -5.44 -6.88 32.42
N VAL A 152 -4.92 -5.66 32.56
CA VAL A 152 -3.90 -5.12 31.65
C VAL A 152 -2.62 -5.96 31.71
N ARG A 153 -2.17 -6.37 32.91
CA ARG A 153 -0.97 -7.21 33.05
C ARG A 153 -1.13 -8.60 32.43
N ARG A 154 -2.36 -9.14 32.39
CA ARG A 154 -2.67 -10.41 31.70
C ARG A 154 -2.71 -10.25 30.18
N ALA A 155 -3.19 -9.11 29.68
CA ALA A 155 -3.24 -8.82 28.25
C ALA A 155 -1.86 -8.51 27.63
N VAL A 156 -0.88 -8.09 28.43
CA VAL A 156 0.49 -7.77 27.96
C VAL A 156 1.43 -8.99 28.00
N ARG A 157 1.00 -10.11 28.57
CA ARG A 157 1.85 -11.29 28.80
C ARG A 157 1.37 -12.57 28.11
N GLY A 158 0.36 -12.47 27.25
CA GLY A 158 -0.07 -13.51 26.30
C GLY A 158 -0.05 -12.91 24.90
#